data_AF-A0A526Z038-F1
#
_entry.id   AF-A0A526Z038-F1
#
_cell.length_a   1.000
_cell.length_b   1.000
_cell.length_c   1.000
_cell.angle_alpha   90.00
_cell.angle_beta   90.00
_cell.angle_gamma   90.00
#
_symmetry.space_group_name_H-M   'P 1'
#
loop_
_entity.id
_entity.type
_entity.pdbx_description
1 polymer ?
#
loop_
_entity_poly.entity_id
_entity_poly.type
_entity_poly.pdbx_seq_one_letter_code
_entity_poly.pdbx_strand_id
1 'polypeptide(L)'
;MNNLRLKALLGAGCFSLLMSGVANAGGFDRAGVNIDQLFDAAPYSFDAGVTYVSPQRTLKNVQRLDGSGLSSSSVDVGGDYAVPRIGIKANIFEPVDCLATYTEPYGAEAD
;
A
#
# COMPACT_ATOMS: atom_id res chain seq x y z
N MET A 1 -9.97 2.51 42.89
CA MET A 1 -8.89 2.33 41.89
C MET A 1 -8.16 3.67 41.76
N ASN A 2 -6.85 3.75 42.03
CA ASN A 2 -6.15 5.04 42.08
C ASN A 2 -6.09 5.70 40.69
N ASN A 3 -6.20 7.03 40.63
CA ASN A 3 -6.14 7.80 39.38
C ASN A 3 -4.91 7.48 38.53
N LEU A 4 -3.79 7.13 39.16
CA LEU A 4 -2.56 6.71 38.47
C LEU A 4 -2.71 5.38 37.73
N ARG A 5 -3.42 4.41 38.33
CA ARG A 5 -3.70 3.11 37.69
C ARG A 5 -4.73 3.23 36.58
N LEU A 6 -5.71 4.12 36.73
CA LEU A 6 -6.69 4.41 35.69
C LEU A 6 -6.03 5.04 34.45
N LYS A 7 -5.13 6.02 34.65
CA LYS A 7 -4.35 6.62 33.56
C LYS A 7 -3.42 5.63 32.87
N ALA A 8 -2.76 4.76 33.64
CA ALA A 8 -1.91 3.71 33.08
C ALA A 8 -2.70 2.69 32.25
N LEU A 9 -3.89 2.28 32.71
CA LEU A 9 -4.77 1.38 31.97
C LEU A 9 -5.31 2.01 30.67
N LEU A 10 -5.69 3.29 30.70
CA LEU A 10 -6.12 4.03 29.51
C LEU A 10 -4.98 4.15 28.48
N GLY A 11 -3.77 4.48 28.92
CA GLY A 11 -2.59 4.55 28.04
C GLY A 11 -2.24 3.19 27.43
N ALA A 12 -2.24 2.12 28.23
CA ALA A 12 -1.97 0.76 27.76
C ALA A 12 -3.06 0.25 26.79
N GLY A 13 -4.33 0.61 27.04
CA GLY A 13 -5.45 0.28 26.16
C GLY A 13 -5.33 0.96 24.79
N CYS A 14 -5.01 2.26 24.76
CA CYS A 14 -4.81 2.97 23.50
C CYS A 14 -3.62 2.40 22.69
N PHE A 15 -2.53 2.02 23.36
CA PHE A 15 -1.36 1.45 22.68
C PHE A 15 -1.65 0.08 22.03
N SER A 16 -2.47 -0.75 22.69
CA SER A 16 -2.84 -2.08 22.17
C SER A 16 -3.80 -2.01 20.98
N LEU A 17 -4.69 -1.01 20.92
CA LEU A 17 -5.55 -0.74 19.77
C LEU A 17 -4.81 -0.22 18.53
N LEU A 18 -3.69 0.47 18.71
CA LEU A 18 -2.85 0.93 17.58
C LEU A 18 -2.06 -0.21 16.92
N MET A 19 -1.79 -1.30 17.67
CA MET A 19 -1.05 -2.46 17.15
C MET A 19 -1.95 -3.49 16.45
N SER A 20 -3.27 -3.39 16.56
CA SER A 20 -4.20 -4.14 15.71
C SER A 20 -4.25 -3.52 14.31
N GLY A 21 -3.17 -3.69 13.54
CA GLY A 21 -3.15 -3.36 12.12
C GLY A 21 -4.01 -4.34 11.34
N VAL A 22 -4.98 -3.84 10.57
CA VAL A 22 -5.65 -4.61 9.54
C VAL A 22 -4.60 -4.95 8.46
N ALA A 23 -4.11 -6.19 8.46
CA ALA A 23 -3.30 -6.70 7.36
C ALA A 23 -4.22 -6.91 6.15
N ASN A 24 -4.50 -5.83 5.43
CA ASN A 24 -5.16 -5.91 4.14
C ASN A 24 -4.14 -6.46 3.15
N ALA A 25 -4.15 -7.77 2.90
CA ALA A 25 -3.41 -8.37 1.80
C ALA A 25 -4.06 -7.88 0.50
N GLY A 26 -3.62 -6.71 0.04
CA GLY A 26 -4.21 -5.96 -1.06
C GLY A 26 -3.99 -6.61 -2.42
N GLY A 27 -4.60 -7.78 -2.67
CA GLY A 27 -4.76 -8.36 -4.01
C GLY A 27 -3.51 -8.31 -4.91
N PHE A 28 -3.72 -8.11 -6.22
CA PHE A 28 -2.63 -7.81 -7.15
C PHE A 28 -2.07 -6.42 -6.83
N ASP A 29 -1.07 -6.41 -5.96
CA ASP A 29 -0.47 -5.19 -5.45
C ASP A 29 0.37 -4.52 -6.55
N ARG A 30 -0.06 -3.34 -7.02
CA ARG A 30 0.70 -2.54 -8.01
C ARG A 30 1.69 -1.60 -7.34
N ALA A 31 1.80 -1.59 -6.01
CA ALA A 31 2.62 -0.64 -5.29
C ALA A 31 3.13 -1.13 -3.93
N GLY A 32 4.45 -1.12 -3.74
CA GLY A 32 5.08 -1.45 -2.45
C GLY A 32 5.21 -0.27 -1.50
N VAL A 33 5.32 -0.58 -0.21
CA VAL A 33 5.67 0.40 0.83
C VAL A 33 7.17 0.74 0.76
N ASN A 34 7.52 2.03 0.77
CA ASN A 34 8.91 2.51 0.81
C ASN A 34 9.49 2.41 2.24
N ILE A 35 9.83 1.20 2.68
CA ILE A 35 10.36 0.95 4.04
C ILE A 35 11.77 1.52 4.25
N ASP A 36 12.50 1.79 3.18
CA ASP A 36 13.87 2.31 3.23
C ASP A 36 13.94 3.66 3.95
N GLN A 37 12.86 4.45 3.90
CA GLN A 37 12.73 5.71 4.63
C GLN A 37 12.86 5.54 6.16
N LEU A 38 12.55 4.36 6.71
CA LEU A 38 12.72 4.07 8.14
C LEU A 38 14.19 4.10 8.56
N PHE A 39 15.10 3.78 7.63
CA PHE A 39 16.55 3.72 7.86
C PHE A 39 17.26 5.04 7.49
N ASP A 40 16.52 6.10 7.18
CA ASP A 40 17.10 7.42 7.00
C ASP A 40 17.79 7.86 8.32
N ALA A 41 19.05 8.29 8.21
CA ALA A 41 19.86 8.74 9.33
C ALA A 41 19.30 10.01 9.97
N ALA A 42 18.50 10.80 9.26
CA ALA A 42 17.84 11.96 9.80
C ALA A 42 16.77 11.56 10.84
N PRO A 43 16.64 12.26 11.98
CA PRO A 43 15.59 11.98 12.96
C PRO A 43 14.18 12.20 12.40
N TYR A 44 14.05 13.00 11.34
CA TYR A 44 12.80 13.20 10.61
C TYR A 44 13.10 13.15 9.11
N SER A 45 12.26 12.47 8.35
CA SER A 45 12.34 12.48 6.88
C SER A 45 10.96 12.45 6.26
N PHE A 46 10.86 12.99 5.04
CA PHE A 46 9.63 13.08 4.26
C PHE A 46 9.93 12.60 2.83
N ASP A 47 9.13 11.67 2.31
CA ASP A 47 9.16 11.19 0.93
C ASP A 47 7.78 11.37 0.29
N ALA A 48 7.76 11.80 -0.96
CA ALA A 48 6.55 11.83 -1.76
C ALA A 48 6.92 11.62 -3.23
N GLY A 49 6.12 10.83 -3.94
CA GLY A 49 6.39 10.53 -5.34
C GLY A 49 5.20 9.94 -6.05
N VAL A 50 5.29 9.92 -7.38
CA VAL A 50 4.34 9.24 -8.25
C VAL A 50 5.11 8.38 -9.25
N THR A 51 4.68 7.13 -9.42
CA THR A 51 5.22 6.24 -10.44
C THR A 51 4.15 6.06 -11.52
N TYR A 52 4.48 6.43 -12.75
CA TYR A 52 3.60 6.19 -13.91
C TYR A 52 4.09 4.96 -14.68
N VAL A 53 3.17 4.05 -15.00
CA VAL A 53 3.46 2.80 -15.70
C VAL A 53 2.54 2.68 -16.90
N SER A 54 3.14 2.45 -18.08
CA SER A 54 2.42 2.18 -19.32
C SER A 54 2.73 0.73 -19.77
N PRO A 55 1.89 -0.24 -19.38
CA PRO A 55 2.13 -1.64 -19.71
C PRO A 55 1.68 -1.96 -21.13
N GLN A 56 2.58 -2.52 -21.96
CA GLN A 56 2.22 -3.07 -23.27
C GLN A 56 1.80 -4.54 -23.10
N ARG A 57 0.50 -4.79 -22.90
CA ARG A 57 -0.03 -6.15 -22.72
C ARG A 57 -1.10 -6.47 -23.75
N THR A 58 -0.72 -7.24 -24.76
CA THR A 58 -1.66 -7.75 -25.77
C THR A 58 -1.89 -9.24 -25.60
N LEU A 59 -3.14 -9.65 -25.41
CA LEU A 59 -3.55 -11.05 -25.51
C LEU A 59 -3.78 -11.40 -26.98
N LYS A 60 -3.22 -12.51 -27.44
CA LYS A 60 -3.40 -13.00 -28.81
C LYS A 60 -4.27 -14.25 -28.83
N ASN A 61 -5.03 -14.44 -29.91
CA ASN A 61 -5.88 -15.61 -30.12
C ASN A 61 -6.90 -15.84 -28.99
N VAL A 62 -7.55 -14.77 -28.52
CA VAL A 62 -8.54 -14.83 -27.44
C VAL A 62 -9.79 -15.54 -27.95
N GLN A 63 -10.20 -16.62 -27.28
CA GLN A 63 -11.40 -17.39 -27.60
C GLN A 63 -12.33 -17.46 -26.39
N ARG A 64 -13.61 -17.19 -26.60
CA ARG A 64 -14.62 -17.36 -25.55
C ARG A 64 -15.10 -18.81 -25.51
N LEU A 65 -15.12 -19.40 -24.32
CA LEU A 65 -15.45 -20.81 -24.09
C LEU A 65 -16.96 -21.06 -23.85
N ASP A 66 -17.81 -20.05 -24.00
CA ASP A 66 -19.25 -20.10 -23.72
C ASP A 66 -20.10 -20.62 -24.88
N GLY A 67 -19.47 -21.09 -25.97
CA GLY A 67 -20.16 -21.59 -27.17
C GLY A 67 -20.67 -20.50 -28.13
N SER A 68 -20.45 -19.21 -27.83
CA SER A 68 -20.86 -18.10 -28.71
C SER A 68 -20.03 -17.95 -29.99
N GLY A 69 -18.90 -18.67 -30.10
CA GLY A 69 -17.99 -18.59 -31.26
C GLY A 69 -17.25 -17.26 -31.39
N LEU A 70 -17.39 -16.34 -30.43
CA LEU A 70 -16.69 -15.06 -30.43
C LEU A 70 -15.19 -15.28 -30.18
N SER A 71 -14.38 -14.83 -31.13
CA SER A 71 -12.91 -14.85 -31.05
C SER A 71 -12.34 -13.52 -31.50
N SER A 72 -11.19 -13.15 -30.94
CA SER A 72 -10.42 -11.98 -31.36
C SER A 72 -8.96 -12.38 -31.58
N SER A 73 -8.36 -11.89 -32.67
CA SER A 73 -6.95 -12.11 -32.99
C SER A 73 -6.03 -11.41 -32.00
N SER A 74 -6.46 -10.26 -31.46
CA SER A 74 -5.70 -9.47 -30.51
C SER A 74 -6.63 -8.63 -29.63
N VAL A 75 -6.38 -8.61 -28.34
CA VAL A 75 -7.03 -7.72 -27.38
C VAL A 75 -5.94 -7.04 -26.55
N ASP A 76 -5.96 -5.71 -26.52
CA ASP A 76 -5.12 -4.96 -25.59
C ASP A 76 -5.78 -5.00 -24.21
N VAL A 77 -5.00 -5.38 -23.20
CA VAL A 77 -5.41 -5.45 -21.79
C VAL A 77 -4.49 -4.61 -20.91
N GLY A 78 -3.65 -3.77 -21.51
CA GLY A 78 -2.80 -2.82 -20.82
C GLY A 78 -3.51 -1.47 -20.64
N GLY A 79 -3.92 -1.16 -19.41
CA GLY A 79 -4.26 0.20 -19.01
C GLY A 79 -3.06 0.89 -18.40
N ASP A 80 -2.82 2.15 -18.77
CA ASP A 80 -1.83 3.00 -18.10
C ASP A 80 -2.33 3.34 -16.69
N TYR A 81 -1.43 3.33 -15.70
CA TYR A 81 -1.80 3.65 -14.32
C TYR A 81 -0.71 4.47 -13.64
N ALA A 82 -1.11 5.22 -12.62
CA ALA A 82 -0.23 6.00 -11.77
C ALA A 82 -0.37 5.56 -10.31
N VAL A 83 0.76 5.45 -9.63
CA VAL A 83 0.85 5.03 -8.23
C VAL A 83 1.41 6.18 -7.41
N PRO A 84 0.59 6.91 -6.65
CA PRO A 84 1.07 7.90 -5.70
C PRO A 84 1.59 7.24 -4.43
N ARG A 85 2.64 7.83 -3.84
CA ARG A 85 3.16 7.47 -2.53
C ARG A 85 3.52 8.71 -1.71
N ILE A 86 3.35 8.60 -0.40
CA ILE A 86 3.80 9.58 0.58
C ILE A 86 4.26 8.85 1.85
N GLY A 87 5.29 9.36 2.50
CA GLY A 87 5.90 8.78 3.68
C GLY A 87 6.49 9.82 4.61
N ILE A 88 6.29 9.63 5.91
CA ILE A 88 6.82 10.48 6.98
C ILE A 88 7.46 9.59 8.03
N LYS A 89 8.74 9.82 8.29
CA LYS A 89 9.50 9.17 9.35
C LYS A 89 9.75 10.14 10.49
N ALA A 90 9.64 9.65 11.70
CA ALA A 90 10.00 10.38 12.91
C ALA A 90 10.67 9.44 13.92
N ASN A 91 11.76 9.92 14.50
CA ASN A 91 12.35 9.35 15.70
C ASN A 91 11.47 9.73 16.89
N ILE A 92 10.95 8.72 17.60
CA ILE A 92 10.07 8.95 18.77
C ILE A 92 10.93 8.99 20.04
N PHE A 93 11.91 8.10 20.15
CA PHE A 93 12.93 8.06 21.19
C PHE A 93 14.11 7.24 20.66
N GLU A 94 15.34 7.52 21.03
CA GLU A 94 16.46 6.63 20.66
C GLU A 94 16.28 5.24 21.30
N PRO A 95 16.30 4.11 20.56
CA PRO A 95 16.57 3.91 19.12
C PRO A 95 15.32 3.53 18.27
N VAL A 96 14.13 3.97 18.67
CA VAL A 96 12.85 3.68 18.01
C VAL A 96 12.44 4.79 17.03
N ASP A 97 12.46 4.43 15.75
CA ASP A 97 11.89 5.20 14.66
C ASP A 97 10.50 4.66 14.29
N CYS A 98 9.58 5.55 13.94
CA CYS A 98 8.28 5.23 13.40
C CYS A 98 8.15 5.81 11.99
N LEU A 99 7.66 4.98 11.05
CA LEU A 99 7.33 5.37 9.69
C LEU A 99 5.82 5.28 9.48
N ALA A 100 5.21 6.39 9.08
CA ALA A 100 3.84 6.44 8.57
C ALA A 100 3.88 6.63 7.06
N THR A 101 3.22 5.76 6.31
CA THR A 101 3.26 5.79 4.85
C THR A 101 1.89 5.47 4.27
N TYR A 102 1.59 6.12 3.15
CA TYR A 102 0.42 5.87 2.34
C TYR A 102 0.87 5.63 0.90
N THR A 103 0.33 4.58 0.32
CA THR A 103 0.55 4.17 -1.06
C THR A 103 -0.75 3.52 -1.52
N GLU A 104 -1.10 3.68 -2.79
CA GLU A 104 -2.29 3.06 -3.37
C GLU A 104 -1.94 1.69 -3.98
N PRO A 105 -2.28 0.56 -3.33
CA PRO A 105 -1.82 -0.77 -3.75
C PRO A 105 -2.70 -1.43 -4.81
N TYR A 106 -3.91 -0.92 -5.05
CA TYR A 106 -4.89 -1.61 -5.89
C TYR A 106 -4.71 -1.26 -7.36
N GLY A 107 -4.56 -2.31 -8.16
CA GLY A 107 -4.49 -2.19 -9.61
C GLY A 107 -5.22 -3.31 -10.33
N ALA A 108 -6.51 -3.44 -10.07
CA ALA A 108 -7.39 -4.16 -10.97
C ALA A 108 -8.52 -3.19 -11.32
N GLU A 109 -8.44 -2.65 -12.53
CA GLU A 109 -9.52 -1.89 -13.13
C GLU A 109 -10.35 -2.91 -13.91
N ALA A 110 -11.62 -3.06 -13.56
CA ALA A 110 -12.58 -3.81 -14.35
C ALA A 110 -13.47 -2.79 -15.07
N ASP A 111 -13.28 -2.67 -16.37
CA ASP A 111 -14.18 -1.94 -17.28
C ASP A 111 -15.14 -2.94 -17.95
#